data_AF-A0A7J7E0A5-F1
#
_entry.id   AF-A0A7J7E0A5-F1
#
_cell.length_a   1.000
_cell.length_b   1.000
_cell.length_c   1.000
_cell.angle_alpha   90.00
_cell.angle_beta   90.00
_cell.angle_gamma   90.00
#
_symmetry.space_group_name_H-M   'P 1'
#
loop_
_entity.id
_entity.type
_entity.pdbx_description
1 polymer ?
#
loop_
_entity_poly.entity_id
_entity_poly.type
_entity_poly.pdbx_seq_one_letter_code
_entity_poly.pdbx_strand_id
1 'polypeptide(L)'
;MGLAFAVCDRQSVSPHSHRPIQTRAIGWSLVTFFLAPTIYLFCIRNQTEQEAPGVVAMALPVVDTDYVKEIDKARRDLRALIASKNCAPIMLRLAWHDAGTYDKSTNTGGPNGSIRNEEEYSHGSNNGLKIALDFCEEVKSKHPKITYADLYQLAGVVAVEVTGGPTIDFFPGRKDSKVSPKEGRLPNAKEGAPHLKNIFYRMGLSNKDIVALSGGHTLGRAHPERSGFEGPWTVEPLKFDNSYFVELLKGESEGLLKLPTDKALLDDPEFHRYVELYAKDEDAFFRDYAESHKKLSELGFTPRSSASKAITTDTKTLAQSAFGVAVAAAVVVLSYLYEVRKRAK
;
A
#
# COMPACT_ATOMS: atom_id res chain seq x y z
N MET A 1 -37.10 35.69 26.49
CA MET A 1 -36.99 35.15 27.86
C MET A 1 -35.70 34.34 27.92
N GLY A 2 -34.68 34.83 28.65
CA GLY A 2 -33.32 34.24 28.85
C GLY A 2 -32.39 34.37 27.64
N LEU A 3 -31.39 35.26 27.49
CA LEU A 3 -30.27 35.70 28.37
C LEU A 3 -29.44 34.50 28.87
N ALA A 4 -28.12 34.36 28.66
CA ALA A 4 -27.01 35.33 28.87
C ALA A 4 -25.68 34.83 28.20
N PHE A 5 -24.92 35.68 27.48
CA PHE A 5 -23.61 36.35 27.81
C PHE A 5 -22.34 35.43 27.82
N ALA A 6 -21.10 35.80 27.45
CA ALA A 6 -20.34 37.01 27.06
C ALA A 6 -19.00 36.52 26.39
N VAL A 7 -18.47 37.05 25.27
CA VAL A 7 -17.67 38.28 25.00
C VAL A 7 -16.20 38.28 25.49
N CYS A 8 -15.27 38.47 24.52
CA CYS A 8 -13.92 39.10 24.46
C CYS A 8 -12.88 38.89 25.59
N ASP A 9 -11.59 38.73 25.24
CA ASP A 9 -10.74 39.89 24.89
C ASP A 9 -9.38 39.53 24.24
N ARG A 10 -8.85 40.52 23.52
CA ARG A 10 -7.58 40.59 22.80
C ARG A 10 -6.52 41.19 23.73
N GLN A 11 -5.25 40.74 23.67
CA GLN A 11 -4.09 41.66 23.77
C GLN A 11 -2.73 41.03 23.42
N SER A 12 -1.98 41.83 22.68
CA SER A 12 -0.59 41.71 22.24
C SER A 12 0.38 42.35 23.25
N VAL A 13 1.58 41.80 23.43
CA VAL A 13 2.76 42.54 23.94
C VAL A 13 4.05 42.03 23.27
N SER A 14 4.93 42.95 22.87
CA SER A 14 6.24 42.76 22.23
C SER A 14 7.41 43.19 23.17
N PRO A 15 8.69 43.35 22.73
CA PRO A 15 9.87 42.71 23.35
C PRO A 15 10.83 43.66 24.11
N HIS A 16 11.82 43.09 24.83
CA HIS A 16 13.22 43.57 25.02
C HIS A 16 13.93 42.69 26.07
N SER A 17 15.17 42.22 25.88
CA SER A 17 16.38 42.98 26.24
C SER A 17 17.68 42.26 25.85
N HIS A 18 18.77 43.03 25.80
CA HIS A 18 20.09 42.77 25.21
C HIS A 18 21.17 42.23 26.19
N ARG A 19 22.03 41.32 25.67
CA ARG A 19 23.52 41.15 25.85
C ARG A 19 24.11 40.86 27.27
N PRO A 20 25.40 40.42 27.42
CA PRO A 20 26.45 40.07 26.44
C PRO A 20 27.23 38.73 26.66
N ILE A 21 27.92 38.37 25.58
CA ILE A 21 29.20 37.64 25.39
C ILE A 21 30.07 37.37 26.63
N GLN A 22 30.54 36.12 26.77
CA GLN A 22 31.86 35.80 27.35
C GLN A 22 32.58 34.74 26.52
N THR A 23 33.76 35.11 26.04
CA THR A 23 34.77 34.27 25.41
C THR A 23 35.63 33.59 26.47
N ARG A 24 35.94 32.30 26.32
CA ARG A 24 37.18 31.70 26.83
C ARG A 24 37.71 30.66 25.86
N ALA A 25 38.98 30.82 25.55
CA ALA A 25 39.80 29.94 24.74
C ALA A 25 40.77 29.13 25.61
N ILE A 26 41.49 28.24 24.93
CA ILE A 26 42.80 27.65 25.24
C ILE A 26 42.77 26.29 25.96
N GLY A 27 43.43 25.31 25.33
CA GLY A 27 43.94 24.11 25.99
C GLY A 27 44.18 22.93 25.05
N TRP A 28 45.13 23.02 24.12
CA TRP A 28 45.70 21.83 23.46
C TRP A 28 46.77 21.24 24.40
N SER A 29 46.72 19.94 24.68
CA SER A 29 47.84 19.22 25.28
C SER A 29 48.14 17.98 24.46
N LEU A 30 49.33 18.00 23.86
CA LEU A 30 50.04 16.83 23.37
C LEU A 30 50.38 15.93 24.56
N VAL A 31 50.09 14.63 24.45
CA VAL A 31 50.84 13.63 25.21
C VAL A 31 51.35 12.56 24.25
N THR A 32 52.66 12.38 24.37
CA THR A 32 53.64 11.60 23.63
C THR A 32 53.38 10.09 23.58
N PHE A 33 53.71 9.49 22.44
CA PHE A 33 53.92 8.05 22.27
C PHE A 33 55.15 7.56 23.05
N PHE A 34 55.02 6.44 23.75
CA PHE A 34 56.15 5.58 24.11
C PHE A 34 55.82 4.12 23.77
N LEU A 35 56.73 3.52 22.99
CA LEU A 35 56.81 2.10 22.67
C LEU A 35 57.58 1.36 23.78
N ALA A 36 57.08 0.20 24.21
CA ALA A 36 57.90 -0.99 24.45
C ALA A 36 57.04 -2.26 24.67
N PRO A 37 57.54 -3.45 24.28
CA PRO A 37 56.78 -4.69 24.20
C PRO A 37 57.02 -5.59 25.42
N THR A 38 56.02 -6.38 25.82
CA THR A 38 56.29 -7.57 26.65
C THR A 38 55.30 -8.69 26.36
N ILE A 39 55.89 -9.82 25.95
CA ILE A 39 55.31 -11.15 25.79
C ILE A 39 54.89 -11.67 27.17
N TYR A 40 53.67 -12.19 27.31
CA TYR A 40 53.40 -13.18 28.36
C TYR A 40 52.36 -14.22 27.92
N LEU A 41 52.90 -15.41 27.65
CA LEU A 41 52.48 -16.73 28.08
C LEU A 41 50.98 -17.11 28.07
N PHE A 42 50.71 -18.06 27.19
CA PHE A 42 49.56 -18.94 27.10
C PHE A 42 49.29 -19.67 28.44
N CYS A 43 48.12 -19.41 29.04
CA CYS A 43 47.53 -20.29 30.04
C CYS A 43 46.15 -20.72 29.54
N ILE A 44 46.05 -21.98 29.12
CA ILE A 44 44.78 -22.69 28.95
C ILE A 44 44.08 -22.71 30.31
N ARG A 45 42.93 -22.07 30.40
CA ARG A 45 41.98 -22.25 31.50
C ARG A 45 40.64 -22.59 30.89
N ASN A 46 40.22 -23.83 31.09
CA ASN A 46 38.86 -24.30 30.81
C ASN A 46 37.88 -23.35 31.50
N GLN A 47 37.16 -22.57 30.69
CA GLN A 47 35.93 -21.92 31.11
C GLN A 47 34.78 -22.59 30.35
N THR A 48 34.07 -23.38 31.14
CA THR A 48 32.66 -23.76 31.04
C THR A 48 31.84 -22.90 30.06
N GLU A 49 31.13 -23.61 29.19
CA GLU A 49 29.98 -23.20 28.37
C GLU A 49 29.41 -21.82 28.70
N GLN A 50 29.77 -20.83 27.89
CA GLN A 50 28.95 -19.63 27.73
C GLN A 50 27.79 -20.00 26.79
N GLU A 51 26.59 -20.09 27.36
CA GLU A 51 25.35 -20.07 26.59
C GLU A 51 25.36 -18.88 25.63
N ALA A 52 25.21 -19.18 24.34
CA ALA A 52 25.10 -18.17 23.30
C ALA A 52 23.93 -17.22 23.61
N PRO A 53 24.07 -15.90 23.35
CA PRO A 53 22.95 -14.98 23.48
C PRO A 53 21.83 -15.47 22.56
N GLY A 54 20.64 -15.62 23.14
CA GLY A 54 19.46 -16.21 22.51
C GLY A 54 19.29 -15.73 21.08
N VAL A 55 19.47 -16.66 20.14
CA VAL A 55 19.03 -16.50 18.76
C VAL A 55 17.53 -16.28 18.84
N VAL A 56 17.10 -15.03 18.71
CA VAL A 56 15.70 -14.73 18.38
C VAL A 56 15.46 -15.46 17.06
N ALA A 57 14.73 -16.57 17.11
CA ALA A 57 14.35 -17.31 15.93
C ALA A 57 13.58 -16.35 15.03
N MET A 58 14.26 -15.80 14.02
CA MET A 58 13.63 -15.04 12.96
C MET A 58 12.58 -15.95 12.36
N ALA A 59 11.31 -15.59 12.53
CA ALA A 59 10.21 -16.34 11.93
C ALA A 59 10.49 -16.44 10.43
N LEU A 60 10.71 -17.67 9.97
CA LEU A 60 10.97 -17.92 8.55
C LEU A 60 9.80 -17.34 7.74
N PRO A 61 10.10 -16.71 6.59
CA PRO A 61 9.04 -16.26 5.70
C PRO A 61 8.10 -17.42 5.37
N VAL A 62 6.81 -17.13 5.21
CA VAL A 62 5.77 -18.14 4.89
C VAL A 62 6.14 -18.92 3.62
N VAL A 63 6.88 -18.28 2.71
CA VAL A 63 7.32 -18.81 1.43
C VAL A 63 8.85 -18.73 1.31
N ASP A 64 9.44 -19.64 0.55
CA ASP A 64 10.88 -19.65 0.29
C ASP A 64 11.34 -18.54 -0.69
N THR A 65 12.65 -18.36 -0.82
CA THR A 65 13.24 -17.34 -1.69
C THR A 65 12.95 -17.56 -3.17
N ASP A 66 12.72 -18.80 -3.60
CA ASP A 66 12.43 -19.11 -5.00
C ASP A 66 11.00 -18.75 -5.35
N TYR A 67 10.06 -18.93 -4.43
CA TYR A 67 8.69 -18.45 -4.55
C TYR A 67 8.64 -16.92 -4.66
N VAL A 68 9.41 -16.20 -3.83
CA VAL A 68 9.50 -14.72 -3.91
C VAL A 68 10.04 -14.27 -5.27
N LYS A 69 11.11 -14.89 -5.78
CA LYS A 69 11.62 -14.60 -7.13
C LYS A 69 10.58 -14.89 -8.22
N GLU A 70 9.76 -15.91 -8.04
CA GLU A 70 8.70 -16.24 -8.99
C GLU A 70 7.57 -15.22 -8.97
N ILE A 71 7.18 -14.72 -7.79
CA ILE A 71 6.25 -13.60 -7.64
C ILE A 71 6.79 -12.35 -8.35
N ASP A 72 8.08 -12.04 -8.23
CA ASP A 72 8.67 -10.90 -8.91
C ASP A 72 8.63 -11.02 -10.45
N LYS A 73 8.82 -12.24 -10.98
CA LYS A 73 8.65 -12.50 -12.42
C LYS A 73 7.18 -12.34 -12.84
N ALA A 74 6.26 -12.96 -12.11
CA ALA A 74 4.84 -12.87 -12.38
C ALA A 74 4.33 -11.42 -12.33
N ARG A 75 4.85 -10.61 -11.41
CA ARG A 75 4.55 -9.17 -11.32
C ARG A 75 4.96 -8.43 -12.60
N ARG A 76 6.12 -8.74 -13.18
CA ARG A 76 6.57 -8.12 -14.45
C ARG A 76 5.71 -8.55 -15.63
N ASP A 77 5.37 -9.83 -15.70
CA ASP A 77 4.49 -10.37 -16.75
C ASP A 77 3.07 -9.80 -16.65
N LEU A 78 2.53 -9.65 -15.44
CA LEU A 78 1.27 -8.96 -15.19
C LEU A 78 1.33 -7.50 -15.63
N ARG A 79 2.40 -6.76 -15.30
CA ARG A 79 2.55 -5.35 -15.75
C ARG A 79 2.47 -5.24 -17.26
N ALA A 80 3.21 -6.08 -17.97
CA ALA A 80 3.22 -6.10 -19.43
C ALA A 80 1.85 -6.48 -20.01
N LEU A 81 1.20 -7.52 -19.47
CA LEU A 81 -0.12 -7.96 -19.92
C LEU A 81 -1.17 -6.89 -19.68
N ILE A 82 -1.22 -6.32 -18.47
CA ILE A 82 -2.26 -5.36 -18.08
C ILE A 82 -2.15 -4.08 -18.90
N ALA A 83 -0.93 -3.56 -19.09
CA ALA A 83 -0.69 -2.39 -19.91
C ALA A 83 -1.01 -2.64 -21.39
N SER A 84 -0.66 -3.80 -21.94
CA SER A 84 -0.91 -4.09 -23.36
C SER A 84 -2.38 -4.37 -23.69
N LYS A 85 -3.13 -4.96 -22.75
CA LYS A 85 -4.56 -5.31 -22.93
C LYS A 85 -5.50 -4.21 -22.44
N ASN A 86 -5.01 -3.16 -21.79
CA ASN A 86 -5.83 -2.16 -21.09
C ASN A 86 -6.87 -2.80 -20.14
N CYS A 87 -6.45 -3.85 -19.42
CA CYS A 87 -7.35 -4.66 -18.60
C CYS A 87 -7.21 -4.42 -17.09
N ALA A 88 -6.55 -3.34 -16.67
CA ALA A 88 -6.38 -2.99 -15.25
C ALA A 88 -7.71 -2.99 -14.47
N PRO A 89 -8.82 -2.40 -14.99
CA PRO A 89 -10.06 -2.36 -14.22
C PRO A 89 -10.65 -3.76 -13.95
N ILE A 90 -10.57 -4.68 -14.91
CA ILE A 90 -11.13 -6.04 -14.72
C ILE A 90 -10.22 -6.92 -13.83
N MET A 91 -8.92 -6.67 -13.84
CA MET A 91 -7.98 -7.32 -12.91
C MET A 91 -8.18 -6.85 -11.48
N LEU A 92 -8.38 -5.54 -11.28
CA LEU A 92 -8.74 -4.98 -9.98
C LEU A 92 -10.09 -5.55 -9.49
N ARG A 93 -11.09 -5.63 -10.37
CA ARG A 93 -12.37 -6.26 -10.05
C ARG A 93 -12.21 -7.74 -9.68
N LEU A 94 -11.40 -8.51 -10.41
CA LEU A 94 -11.13 -9.91 -10.07
C LEU A 94 -10.59 -10.05 -8.64
N ALA A 95 -9.56 -9.27 -8.29
CA ALA A 95 -8.96 -9.29 -6.96
C ALA A 95 -9.96 -8.87 -5.86
N TRP A 96 -10.77 -7.84 -6.10
CA TRP A 96 -11.85 -7.40 -5.21
C TRP A 96 -12.88 -8.52 -4.99
N HIS A 97 -13.34 -9.17 -6.07
CA HIS A 97 -14.38 -10.20 -5.98
C HIS A 97 -13.90 -11.47 -5.29
N ASP A 98 -12.65 -11.90 -5.51
CA ASP A 98 -12.04 -13.03 -4.79
C ASP A 98 -11.96 -12.72 -3.27
N ALA A 99 -11.51 -11.52 -2.91
CA ALA A 99 -11.35 -11.11 -1.51
C ALA A 99 -12.70 -10.81 -0.79
N GLY A 100 -13.65 -10.19 -1.49
CA GLY A 100 -14.88 -9.63 -0.92
C GLY A 100 -15.88 -10.68 -0.41
N THR A 101 -15.63 -11.96 -0.65
CA THR A 101 -16.46 -13.06 -0.14
C THR A 101 -16.13 -13.46 1.31
N TYR A 102 -15.09 -12.87 1.90
CA TYR A 102 -14.66 -13.20 3.26
C TYR A 102 -15.76 -12.91 4.30
N ASP A 103 -15.86 -13.83 5.26
CA ASP A 103 -16.68 -13.70 6.44
C ASP A 103 -15.84 -13.99 7.68
N LYS A 104 -15.59 -12.94 8.48
CA LYS A 104 -14.75 -13.02 9.68
C LYS A 104 -15.33 -13.90 10.78
N SER A 105 -16.66 -14.10 10.80
CA SER A 105 -17.34 -14.88 11.84
C SER A 105 -17.18 -16.38 11.64
N THR A 106 -17.15 -16.82 10.38
CA THR A 106 -16.99 -18.22 10.00
C THR A 106 -15.60 -18.56 9.50
N ASN A 107 -14.75 -17.55 9.25
CA ASN A 107 -13.44 -17.67 8.63
C ASN A 107 -13.51 -18.43 7.28
N THR A 108 -14.48 -18.05 6.44
CA THR A 108 -14.72 -18.66 5.12
C THR A 108 -14.72 -17.62 4.01
N GLY A 109 -14.45 -18.06 2.77
CA GLY A 109 -14.26 -17.16 1.62
C GLY A 109 -12.94 -16.40 1.69
N GLY A 110 -12.86 -15.28 0.99
CA GLY A 110 -11.67 -14.42 0.96
C GLY A 110 -10.69 -14.75 -0.16
N PRO A 111 -9.56 -14.02 -0.22
CA PRO A 111 -8.58 -14.03 -1.30
C PRO A 111 -7.79 -15.35 -1.33
N ASN A 112 -8.44 -16.41 -1.77
CA ASN A 112 -7.92 -17.79 -1.75
C ASN A 112 -8.00 -18.43 -3.15
N GLY A 113 -8.28 -17.62 -4.18
CA GLY A 113 -8.35 -18.06 -5.57
C GLY A 113 -9.57 -18.91 -5.91
N SER A 114 -10.51 -19.16 -4.99
CA SER A 114 -11.70 -19.99 -5.25
C SER A 114 -12.56 -19.44 -6.38
N ILE A 115 -12.45 -18.14 -6.69
CA ILE A 115 -13.18 -17.51 -7.80
C ILE A 115 -12.94 -18.18 -9.15
N ARG A 116 -11.86 -18.97 -9.31
CA ARG A 116 -11.59 -19.75 -10.53
C ARG A 116 -12.46 -20.99 -10.69
N ASN A 117 -13.12 -21.43 -9.61
CA ASN A 117 -14.01 -22.59 -9.63
C ASN A 117 -15.28 -22.22 -10.40
N GLU A 118 -15.81 -23.16 -11.19
CA GLU A 118 -17.00 -22.93 -12.02
C GLU A 118 -18.22 -22.50 -11.22
N GLU A 119 -18.40 -23.08 -10.03
CA GLU A 119 -19.44 -22.66 -9.09
C GLU A 119 -19.35 -21.15 -8.80
N GLU A 120 -18.16 -20.63 -8.51
CA GLU A 120 -17.99 -19.24 -8.07
C GLU A 120 -17.95 -18.24 -9.23
N TYR A 121 -17.22 -18.49 -10.32
CA TYR A 121 -17.22 -17.52 -11.43
C TYR A 121 -18.57 -17.42 -12.13
N SER A 122 -19.45 -18.42 -11.96
CA SER A 122 -20.81 -18.42 -12.51
C SER A 122 -21.83 -17.67 -11.64
N HIS A 123 -21.46 -17.23 -10.44
CA HIS A 123 -22.29 -16.32 -9.65
C HIS A 123 -22.62 -15.06 -10.46
N GLY A 124 -23.85 -14.55 -10.36
CA GLY A 124 -24.32 -13.41 -11.15
C GLY A 124 -23.49 -12.14 -10.92
N SER A 125 -23.02 -11.93 -9.68
CA SER A 125 -22.12 -10.83 -9.34
C SER A 125 -20.73 -10.93 -9.99
N ASN A 126 -20.32 -12.14 -10.40
CA ASN A 126 -19.03 -12.43 -11.05
C ASN A 126 -19.10 -12.45 -12.58
N ASN A 127 -20.26 -12.14 -13.17
CA ASN A 127 -20.44 -12.08 -14.62
C ASN A 127 -19.32 -11.29 -15.33
N GLY A 128 -18.72 -11.90 -16.34
CA GLY A 128 -17.60 -11.35 -17.11
C GLY A 128 -16.20 -11.58 -16.51
N LEU A 129 -16.05 -12.04 -15.27
CA LEU A 129 -14.73 -12.25 -14.65
C LEU A 129 -13.94 -13.41 -15.26
N LYS A 130 -14.60 -14.31 -16.00
CA LYS A 130 -13.91 -15.36 -16.77
C LYS A 130 -12.84 -14.80 -17.71
N ILE A 131 -13.04 -13.60 -18.26
CA ILE A 131 -12.04 -12.90 -19.10
C ILE A 131 -10.76 -12.61 -18.30
N ALA A 132 -10.88 -12.12 -17.06
CA ALA A 132 -9.73 -11.83 -16.21
C ALA A 132 -9.06 -13.11 -15.72
N LEU A 133 -9.83 -14.18 -15.46
CA LEU A 133 -9.30 -15.51 -15.16
C LEU A 133 -8.44 -16.03 -16.31
N ASP A 134 -8.91 -15.91 -17.56
CA ASP A 134 -8.19 -16.36 -18.76
C ASP A 134 -6.89 -15.57 -18.96
N PHE A 135 -6.90 -14.25 -18.75
CA PHE A 135 -5.67 -13.45 -18.76
C PHE A 135 -4.70 -13.85 -17.64
N CYS A 136 -5.20 -14.17 -16.44
CA CYS A 136 -4.34 -14.67 -15.38
C CYS A 136 -3.78 -16.05 -15.70
N GLU A 137 -4.51 -16.91 -16.42
CA GLU A 137 -4.02 -18.22 -16.85
C GLU A 137 -2.82 -18.10 -17.80
N GLU A 138 -2.80 -17.09 -18.68
CA GLU A 138 -1.62 -16.79 -19.52
C GLU A 138 -0.36 -16.57 -18.68
N VAL A 139 -0.47 -15.84 -17.57
CA VAL A 139 0.64 -15.60 -16.63
C VAL A 139 0.93 -16.84 -15.79
N LYS A 140 -0.12 -17.51 -15.30
CA LYS A 140 0.00 -18.72 -14.47
C LYS A 140 0.77 -19.82 -15.17
N SER A 141 0.55 -20.00 -16.48
CA SER A 141 1.21 -21.04 -17.29
C SER A 141 2.74 -20.90 -17.29
N LYS A 142 3.26 -19.67 -17.21
CA LYS A 142 4.69 -19.37 -17.13
C LYS A 142 5.25 -19.46 -15.71
N HIS A 143 4.37 -19.36 -14.71
CA HIS A 143 4.71 -19.34 -13.29
C HIS A 143 3.96 -20.44 -12.53
N PRO A 144 4.20 -21.73 -12.81
CA PRO A 144 3.42 -22.82 -12.23
C PRO A 144 3.54 -22.92 -10.70
N LYS A 145 4.61 -22.37 -10.11
CA LYS A 145 4.84 -22.40 -8.66
C LYS A 145 3.94 -21.47 -7.85
N ILE A 146 3.50 -20.33 -8.40
CA ILE A 146 2.66 -19.37 -7.66
C ILE A 146 1.25 -19.92 -7.52
N THR A 147 0.60 -19.69 -6.38
CA THR A 147 -0.82 -20.02 -6.20
C THR A 147 -1.70 -19.07 -7.02
N TYR A 148 -2.89 -19.52 -7.41
CA TYR A 148 -3.88 -18.64 -8.04
C TYR A 148 -4.29 -17.51 -7.09
N ALA A 149 -4.41 -17.80 -5.80
CA ALA A 149 -4.72 -16.83 -4.77
C ALA A 149 -3.71 -15.65 -4.74
N ASP A 150 -2.41 -15.94 -4.73
CA ASP A 150 -1.39 -14.89 -4.79
C ASP A 150 -1.38 -14.20 -6.16
N LEU A 151 -1.59 -14.93 -7.25
CA LEU A 151 -1.61 -14.36 -8.60
C LEU A 151 -2.75 -13.33 -8.78
N TYR A 152 -3.95 -13.62 -8.32
CA TYR A 152 -5.10 -12.72 -8.47
C TYR A 152 -4.95 -11.46 -7.62
N GLN A 153 -4.49 -11.59 -6.38
CA GLN A 153 -4.21 -10.41 -5.54
C GLN A 153 -3.04 -9.58 -6.07
N LEU A 154 -2.01 -10.24 -6.63
CA LEU A 154 -0.91 -9.55 -7.31
C LEU A 154 -1.40 -8.81 -8.56
N ALA A 155 -2.34 -9.39 -9.33
CA ALA A 155 -2.94 -8.74 -10.48
C ALA A 155 -3.73 -7.47 -10.08
N GLY A 156 -4.45 -7.51 -8.96
CA GLY A 156 -5.13 -6.34 -8.40
C GLY A 156 -4.16 -5.22 -7.98
N VAL A 157 -3.09 -5.56 -7.27
CA VAL A 157 -2.03 -4.60 -6.89
C VAL A 157 -1.38 -3.99 -8.13
N VAL A 158 -0.98 -4.83 -9.09
CA VAL A 158 -0.35 -4.37 -10.33
C VAL A 158 -1.28 -3.50 -11.14
N ALA A 159 -2.58 -3.83 -11.20
CA ALA A 159 -3.58 -3.03 -11.90
C ALA A 159 -3.60 -1.58 -11.40
N VAL A 160 -3.58 -1.38 -10.08
CA VAL A 160 -3.53 -0.03 -9.47
C VAL A 160 -2.23 0.69 -9.83
N GLU A 161 -1.10 0.01 -9.67
CA GLU A 161 0.24 0.59 -9.93
C GLU A 161 0.41 1.04 -11.38
N VAL A 162 0.03 0.23 -12.38
CA VAL A 162 0.25 0.56 -13.80
C VAL A 162 -0.66 1.69 -14.29
N THR A 163 -1.75 1.97 -13.58
CA THR A 163 -2.67 3.07 -13.87
C THR A 163 -2.33 4.37 -13.12
N GLY A 164 -1.21 4.41 -12.39
CA GLY A 164 -0.74 5.61 -11.69
C GLY A 164 -1.20 5.74 -10.24
N GLY A 165 -1.83 4.69 -9.68
CA GLY A 165 -2.30 4.68 -8.30
C GLY A 165 -1.18 4.45 -7.28
N PRO A 166 -1.53 4.34 -5.97
CA PRO A 166 -0.54 4.17 -4.92
C PRO A 166 0.17 2.81 -4.99
N THR A 167 1.37 2.75 -4.41
CA THR A 167 2.06 1.47 -4.16
C THR A 167 1.38 0.75 -3.01
N ILE A 168 1.03 -0.52 -3.22
CA ILE A 168 0.40 -1.38 -2.21
C ILE A 168 1.38 -2.50 -1.85
N ASP A 169 1.69 -2.62 -0.56
CA ASP A 169 2.53 -3.70 -0.06
C ASP A 169 1.87 -5.05 -0.31
N PHE A 170 2.61 -5.95 -0.97
CA PHE A 170 2.13 -7.30 -1.29
C PHE A 170 2.94 -8.35 -0.52
N PHE A 171 2.24 -9.19 0.23
CA PHE A 171 2.83 -10.33 0.93
C PHE A 171 2.36 -11.65 0.31
N PRO A 172 3.26 -12.49 -0.23
CA PRO A 172 2.90 -13.81 -0.78
C PRO A 172 2.67 -14.85 0.31
N GLY A 173 2.02 -15.95 -0.06
CA GLY A 173 1.80 -17.12 0.79
C GLY A 173 0.34 -17.54 0.93
N ARG A 174 -0.58 -16.95 0.16
CA ARG A 174 -1.98 -17.40 0.12
C ARG A 174 -2.05 -18.78 -0.48
N LYS A 175 -2.96 -19.61 0.04
CA LYS A 175 -3.19 -20.98 -0.45
C LYS A 175 -4.44 -21.01 -1.30
N ASP A 176 -4.40 -21.81 -2.36
CA ASP A 176 -5.56 -22.05 -3.21
C ASP A 176 -6.62 -22.87 -2.47
N SER A 177 -7.85 -22.36 -2.45
CA SER A 177 -9.02 -23.12 -2.02
C SER A 177 -9.62 -23.90 -3.19
N LYS A 178 -10.20 -25.06 -2.88
CA LYS A 178 -11.09 -25.82 -3.78
C LYS A 178 -12.57 -25.64 -3.42
N VAL A 179 -12.86 -24.92 -2.33
CA VAL A 179 -14.20 -24.69 -1.81
C VAL A 179 -14.59 -23.27 -2.12
N SER A 180 -15.67 -23.12 -2.87
CA SER A 180 -16.29 -21.84 -3.20
C SER A 180 -17.19 -21.37 -2.03
N PRO A 181 -17.20 -20.08 -1.68
CA PRO A 181 -18.21 -19.52 -0.81
C PRO A 181 -19.57 -19.53 -1.52
N LYS A 182 -20.66 -19.60 -0.77
CA LYS A 182 -22.01 -19.43 -1.33
C LYS A 182 -22.18 -18.03 -1.91
N GLU A 183 -22.96 -17.92 -3.00
CA GLU A 183 -23.35 -16.64 -3.59
C GLU A 183 -24.07 -15.72 -2.57
N GLY A 184 -24.03 -14.41 -2.83
CA GLY A 184 -24.76 -13.39 -2.06
C GLY A 184 -23.92 -12.64 -1.04
N ARG A 185 -22.59 -12.86 -1.03
CA ARG A 185 -21.67 -12.14 -0.13
C ARG A 185 -21.14 -10.82 -0.67
N LEU A 186 -21.21 -10.58 -1.98
CA LEU A 186 -20.75 -9.35 -2.61
C LEU A 186 -21.82 -8.24 -2.53
N PRO A 187 -21.43 -6.96 -2.54
CA PRO A 187 -22.38 -5.85 -2.44
C PRO A 187 -23.32 -5.79 -3.65
N ASN A 188 -24.51 -5.27 -3.43
CA ASN A 188 -25.55 -5.10 -4.45
C ASN A 188 -25.56 -3.62 -4.81
N ALA A 189 -25.26 -3.30 -6.07
CA ALA A 189 -25.16 -1.94 -6.59
C ALA A 189 -26.45 -1.11 -6.44
N LYS A 190 -27.60 -1.76 -6.22
CA LYS A 190 -28.90 -1.11 -6.07
C LYS A 190 -29.26 -0.72 -4.63
N GLU A 191 -28.42 -1.08 -3.66
CA GLU A 191 -28.69 -0.83 -2.24
C GLU A 191 -27.92 0.38 -1.69
N GLY A 192 -28.19 0.76 -0.44
CA GLY A 192 -27.66 1.96 0.20
C GLY A 192 -26.60 1.70 1.27
N ALA A 193 -26.30 2.74 2.05
CA ALA A 193 -25.26 2.73 3.08
C ALA A 193 -25.40 1.62 4.14
N PRO A 194 -26.61 1.26 4.64
CA PRO A 194 -26.75 0.14 5.58
C PRO A 194 -26.27 -1.19 4.98
N HIS A 195 -26.53 -1.43 3.69
CA HIS A 195 -26.04 -2.62 2.99
C HIS A 195 -24.52 -2.63 2.88
N LEU A 196 -23.92 -1.51 2.47
CA LEU A 196 -22.47 -1.38 2.41
C LEU A 196 -21.82 -1.66 3.77
N LYS A 197 -22.34 -1.05 4.84
CA LYS A 197 -21.89 -1.32 6.21
C LYS A 197 -22.00 -2.81 6.54
N ASN A 198 -23.14 -3.44 6.30
CA ASN A 198 -23.33 -4.88 6.58
C ASN A 198 -22.31 -5.76 5.84
N ILE A 199 -22.10 -5.52 4.55
CA ILE A 199 -21.20 -6.31 3.71
C ILE A 199 -19.74 -6.13 4.14
N PHE A 200 -19.27 -4.89 4.30
CA PHE A 200 -17.87 -4.62 4.64
C PHE A 200 -17.56 -4.89 6.12
N TYR A 201 -18.51 -4.69 7.03
CA TYR A 201 -18.32 -5.04 8.44
C TYR A 201 -18.23 -6.54 8.66
N ARG A 202 -18.93 -7.35 7.85
CA ARG A 202 -18.75 -8.82 7.80
C ARG A 202 -17.31 -9.20 7.45
N MET A 203 -16.68 -8.44 6.55
CA MET A 203 -15.26 -8.63 6.22
C MET A 203 -14.32 -8.15 7.34
N GLY A 204 -14.78 -7.23 8.19
CA GLY A 204 -13.98 -6.59 9.23
C GLY A 204 -13.36 -5.26 8.81
N LEU A 205 -13.88 -4.66 7.73
CA LEU A 205 -13.45 -3.37 7.20
C LEU A 205 -14.27 -2.23 7.84
N SER A 206 -13.66 -1.05 7.95
CA SER A 206 -14.24 0.15 8.58
C SER A 206 -14.97 1.05 7.58
N ASN A 207 -15.64 2.11 8.09
CA ASN A 207 -16.23 3.14 7.23
C ASN A 207 -15.21 3.81 6.30
N LYS A 208 -13.98 4.03 6.78
CA LYS A 208 -12.89 4.58 5.97
C LYS A 208 -12.57 3.64 4.81
N ASP A 209 -12.47 2.33 5.11
CA ASP A 209 -12.15 1.31 4.12
C ASP A 209 -13.26 1.19 3.06
N ILE A 210 -14.53 1.30 3.44
CA ILE A 210 -15.67 1.34 2.50
C ILE A 210 -15.47 2.48 1.49
N VAL A 211 -15.29 3.72 1.96
CA VAL A 211 -15.22 4.88 1.06
C VAL A 211 -13.95 4.86 0.23
N ALA A 212 -12.80 4.51 0.82
CA ALA A 212 -11.55 4.41 0.08
C ALA A 212 -11.66 3.36 -1.02
N LEU A 213 -12.13 2.15 -0.71
CA LEU A 213 -12.24 1.05 -1.68
C LEU A 213 -13.27 1.34 -2.79
N SER A 214 -14.35 2.06 -2.49
CA SER A 214 -15.28 2.56 -3.52
C SER A 214 -14.58 3.45 -4.56
N GLY A 215 -13.51 4.15 -4.17
CA GLY A 215 -12.64 4.89 -5.08
C GLY A 215 -11.99 4.04 -6.16
N GLY A 216 -11.98 2.71 -6.03
CA GLY A 216 -11.56 1.80 -7.11
C GLY A 216 -12.41 1.94 -8.39
N HIS A 217 -13.65 2.45 -8.29
CA HIS A 217 -14.48 2.81 -9.44
C HIS A 217 -13.92 3.98 -10.26
N THR A 218 -12.87 4.67 -9.79
CA THR A 218 -12.11 5.60 -10.64
C THR A 218 -11.60 4.93 -11.92
N LEU A 219 -11.38 3.60 -11.86
CA LEU A 219 -11.07 2.75 -13.00
C LEU A 219 -12.29 2.02 -13.57
N GLY A 220 -12.35 1.98 -14.90
CA GLY A 220 -13.23 1.12 -15.66
C GLY A 220 -14.64 1.66 -15.86
N ARG A 221 -15.56 0.73 -16.11
CA ARG A 221 -16.95 1.02 -16.46
C ARG A 221 -17.86 -0.16 -16.18
N ALA A 222 -19.15 0.14 -16.00
CA ALA A 222 -20.19 -0.88 -16.03
C ALA A 222 -20.54 -1.27 -17.47
N HIS A 223 -21.03 -2.49 -17.60
CA HIS A 223 -21.48 -3.07 -18.86
C HIS A 223 -22.87 -3.69 -18.69
N PRO A 224 -23.82 -3.41 -19.60
CA PRO A 224 -25.21 -3.81 -19.44
C PRO A 224 -25.38 -5.33 -19.43
N GLU A 225 -24.61 -6.07 -20.22
CA GLU A 225 -24.64 -7.53 -20.28
C GLU A 225 -24.07 -8.23 -19.04
N ARG A 226 -23.38 -7.49 -18.16
CA ARG A 226 -22.79 -8.04 -16.93
C ARG A 226 -23.61 -7.68 -15.69
N SER A 227 -23.96 -6.40 -15.58
CA SER A 227 -24.53 -5.82 -14.36
C SER A 227 -25.89 -5.15 -14.56
N GLY A 228 -26.31 -4.94 -15.81
CA GLY A 228 -27.47 -4.11 -16.15
C GLY A 228 -27.22 -2.60 -16.08
N PHE A 229 -26.04 -2.16 -15.64
CA PHE A 229 -25.61 -0.75 -15.66
C PHE A 229 -24.62 -0.50 -16.80
N GLU A 230 -24.52 0.74 -17.25
CA GLU A 230 -23.66 1.13 -18.37
C GLU A 230 -22.92 2.43 -18.08
N GLY A 231 -21.66 2.48 -18.48
CA GLY A 231 -20.86 3.71 -18.51
C GLY A 231 -19.71 3.73 -17.51
N PRO A 232 -18.68 4.57 -17.75
CA PRO A 232 -17.58 4.78 -16.81
C PRO A 232 -18.00 5.73 -15.68
N TRP A 233 -17.33 5.66 -14.53
CA TRP A 233 -17.53 6.63 -13.45
C TRP A 233 -16.74 7.93 -13.66
N THR A 234 -15.66 7.86 -14.44
CA THR A 234 -14.72 8.97 -14.69
C THR A 234 -14.50 9.16 -16.19
N VAL A 235 -14.03 10.35 -16.56
CA VAL A 235 -13.70 10.68 -17.95
C VAL A 235 -12.48 9.88 -18.46
N GLU A 236 -11.54 9.56 -17.58
CA GLU A 236 -10.32 8.80 -17.88
C GLU A 236 -10.33 7.42 -17.19
N PRO A 237 -11.09 6.42 -17.67
CA PRO A 237 -11.35 5.17 -16.94
C PRO A 237 -10.14 4.21 -16.85
N LEU A 238 -8.96 4.63 -17.31
CA LEU A 238 -7.69 3.89 -17.21
C LEU A 238 -6.64 4.63 -16.37
N LYS A 239 -7.03 5.72 -15.70
CA LYS A 239 -6.18 6.50 -14.81
C LYS A 239 -6.68 6.35 -13.38
N PHE A 240 -5.80 5.93 -12.49
CA PHE A 240 -6.14 5.81 -11.08
C PHE A 240 -5.82 7.13 -10.37
N ASP A 241 -6.85 7.91 -10.10
CA ASP A 241 -6.79 9.22 -9.43
C ASP A 241 -8.05 9.43 -8.57
N ASN A 242 -8.17 10.60 -7.93
CA ASN A 242 -9.32 10.90 -7.07
C ASN A 242 -10.59 11.36 -7.83
N SER A 243 -10.62 11.29 -9.17
CA SER A 243 -11.72 11.81 -10.00
C SER A 243 -13.07 11.18 -9.67
N TYR A 244 -13.12 9.92 -9.22
CA TYR A 244 -14.35 9.29 -8.74
C TYR A 244 -15.08 10.15 -7.70
N PHE A 245 -14.35 10.64 -6.69
CA PHE A 245 -14.96 11.45 -5.62
C PHE A 245 -15.31 12.85 -6.10
N VAL A 246 -14.48 13.44 -6.97
CA VAL A 246 -14.74 14.74 -7.59
C VAL A 246 -16.03 14.69 -8.42
N GLU A 247 -16.18 13.67 -9.26
CA GLU A 247 -17.39 13.47 -10.07
C GLU A 247 -18.60 13.12 -9.22
N LEU A 248 -18.44 12.37 -8.13
CA LEU A 248 -19.52 12.04 -7.20
C LEU A 248 -20.13 13.30 -6.56
N LEU A 249 -19.30 14.25 -6.12
CA LEU A 249 -19.75 15.52 -5.51
C LEU A 249 -20.42 16.49 -6.50
N LYS A 250 -20.16 16.35 -7.81
CA LYS A 250 -20.80 17.20 -8.84
C LYS A 250 -22.28 16.85 -9.09
N GLY A 251 -22.78 15.71 -8.58
CA GLY A 251 -24.11 15.20 -8.91
C GLY A 251 -24.13 14.54 -10.29
N GLU A 252 -25.29 14.46 -10.95
CA GLU A 252 -25.37 13.80 -12.27
C GLU A 252 -24.52 14.51 -13.33
N SER A 253 -23.85 13.74 -14.18
CA SER A 253 -23.00 14.27 -15.26
C SER A 253 -23.23 13.45 -16.51
N GLU A 254 -23.40 14.12 -17.65
CA GLU A 254 -23.71 13.44 -18.92
C GLU A 254 -22.61 12.43 -19.28
N GLY A 255 -23.02 11.19 -19.59
CA GLY A 255 -22.11 10.11 -19.97
C GLY A 255 -21.35 9.42 -18.84
N LEU A 256 -21.50 9.87 -17.57
CA LEU A 256 -20.86 9.25 -16.41
C LEU A 256 -21.87 8.50 -15.54
N LEU A 257 -21.46 7.34 -15.05
CA LEU A 257 -22.24 6.46 -14.19
C LEU A 257 -22.11 6.85 -12.71
N LYS A 258 -23.24 6.80 -12.00
CA LYS A 258 -23.29 6.82 -10.54
C LYS A 258 -24.29 5.78 -10.07
N LEU A 259 -23.81 4.69 -9.48
CA LEU A 259 -24.67 3.65 -8.93
C LEU A 259 -25.40 4.17 -7.68
N PRO A 260 -26.55 3.58 -7.32
CA PRO A 260 -27.18 3.82 -6.02
C PRO A 260 -26.21 3.66 -4.84
N THR A 261 -25.30 2.67 -4.89
CA THR A 261 -24.26 2.51 -3.85
C THR A 261 -23.22 3.63 -3.82
N ASP A 262 -22.90 4.25 -4.96
CA ASP A 262 -21.98 5.40 -4.98
C ASP A 262 -22.65 6.63 -4.36
N LYS A 263 -23.91 6.88 -4.72
CA LYS A 263 -24.71 7.99 -4.18
C LYS A 263 -24.92 7.85 -2.67
N ALA A 264 -25.09 6.63 -2.19
CA ALA A 264 -25.24 6.33 -0.77
C ALA A 264 -24.03 6.75 0.09
N LEU A 265 -22.86 6.98 -0.51
CA LEU A 265 -21.70 7.54 0.20
C LEU A 265 -21.89 9.01 0.58
N LEU A 266 -22.76 9.75 -0.11
CA LEU A 266 -23.12 11.14 0.20
C LEU A 266 -24.26 11.22 1.24
N ASP A 267 -25.15 10.23 1.24
CA ASP A 267 -26.32 10.18 2.12
C ASP A 267 -25.96 9.86 3.58
N ASP A 268 -24.88 9.09 3.80
CA ASP A 268 -24.39 8.75 5.14
C ASP A 268 -23.34 9.77 5.61
N PRO A 269 -23.57 10.50 6.72
CA PRO A 269 -22.65 11.54 7.19
C PRO A 269 -21.24 11.03 7.54
N GLU A 270 -21.10 9.75 7.94
CA GLU A 270 -19.80 9.18 8.24
C GLU A 270 -18.99 8.90 6.98
N PHE A 271 -19.67 8.46 5.90
CA PHE A 271 -19.05 8.27 4.59
C PHE A 271 -18.75 9.59 3.90
N HIS A 272 -19.70 10.52 3.93
CA HIS A 272 -19.60 11.78 3.19
C HIS A 272 -18.35 12.57 3.59
N ARG A 273 -17.95 12.57 4.87
CA ARG A 273 -16.70 13.23 5.31
C ARG A 273 -15.46 12.73 4.55
N TYR A 274 -15.40 11.43 4.24
CA TYR A 274 -14.28 10.84 3.51
C TYR A 274 -14.38 11.13 2.02
N VAL A 275 -15.59 11.16 1.45
CA VAL A 275 -15.80 11.60 0.07
C VAL A 275 -15.29 13.03 -0.13
N GLU A 276 -15.65 13.95 0.78
CA GLU A 276 -15.15 15.34 0.72
C GLU A 276 -13.63 15.42 0.91
N LEU A 277 -13.07 14.62 1.81
CA LEU A 277 -11.62 14.56 2.02
C LEU A 277 -10.91 14.11 0.75
N TYR A 278 -11.29 12.97 0.19
CA TYR A 278 -10.63 12.38 -0.96
C TYR A 278 -10.79 13.19 -2.23
N ALA A 279 -11.93 13.86 -2.41
CA ALA A 279 -12.12 14.79 -3.53
C ALA A 279 -11.19 16.03 -3.45
N LYS A 280 -10.81 16.46 -2.24
CA LYS A 280 -9.94 17.63 -2.01
C LYS A 280 -8.45 17.27 -1.95
N ASP A 281 -8.13 16.04 -1.53
CA ASP A 281 -6.78 15.59 -1.23
C ASP A 281 -6.56 14.17 -1.79
N GLU A 282 -5.93 14.10 -2.97
CA GLU A 282 -5.58 12.84 -3.63
C GLU A 282 -4.53 12.04 -2.85
N ASP A 283 -3.60 12.70 -2.17
CA ASP A 283 -2.59 12.01 -1.35
C ASP A 283 -3.26 11.31 -0.15
N ALA A 284 -4.27 11.94 0.45
CA ALA A 284 -5.10 11.30 1.47
C ALA A 284 -5.84 10.09 0.92
N PHE A 285 -6.45 10.21 -0.26
CA PHE A 285 -7.09 9.08 -0.94
C PHE A 285 -6.09 7.95 -1.19
N PHE A 286 -4.91 8.24 -1.75
CA PHE A 286 -3.92 7.24 -2.10
C PHE A 286 -3.38 6.49 -0.88
N ARG A 287 -3.10 7.20 0.23
CA ARG A 287 -2.68 6.55 1.48
C ARG A 287 -3.76 5.62 2.02
N ASP A 288 -5.00 6.10 2.11
CA ASP A 288 -6.08 5.32 2.69
C ASP A 288 -6.50 4.17 1.76
N TYR A 289 -6.49 4.37 0.44
CA TYR A 289 -6.70 3.31 -0.54
C TYR A 289 -5.65 2.21 -0.43
N ALA A 290 -4.37 2.56 -0.30
CA ALA A 290 -3.31 1.56 -0.15
C ALA A 290 -3.48 0.73 1.11
N GLU A 291 -3.80 1.38 2.24
CA GLU A 291 -4.07 0.71 3.51
C GLU A 291 -5.29 -0.23 3.40
N SER A 292 -6.40 0.26 2.84
CA SER A 292 -7.65 -0.50 2.73
C SER A 292 -7.56 -1.63 1.71
N HIS A 293 -6.88 -1.43 0.58
CA HIS A 293 -6.63 -2.48 -0.41
C HIS A 293 -5.74 -3.58 0.19
N LYS A 294 -4.69 -3.21 0.94
CA LYS A 294 -3.87 -4.19 1.65
C LYS A 294 -4.72 -5.04 2.60
N LYS A 295 -5.52 -4.42 3.47
CA LYS A 295 -6.43 -5.12 4.39
C LYS A 295 -7.36 -6.08 3.66
N LEU A 296 -7.99 -5.62 2.58
CA LEU A 296 -8.85 -6.42 1.73
C LEU A 296 -8.12 -7.65 1.16
N SER A 297 -6.96 -7.43 0.56
CA SER A 297 -6.17 -8.50 -0.08
C SER A 297 -5.67 -9.55 0.92
N GLU A 298 -5.67 -9.22 2.22
CA GLU A 298 -5.20 -10.08 3.31
C GLU A 298 -6.34 -10.59 4.22
N LEU A 299 -7.61 -10.43 3.83
CA LEU A 299 -8.73 -10.97 4.60
C LEU A 299 -8.57 -12.48 4.79
N GLY A 300 -8.63 -12.97 6.03
CA GLY A 300 -8.41 -14.41 6.32
C GLY A 300 -6.99 -14.92 6.07
N PHE A 301 -6.06 -14.05 5.68
CA PHE A 301 -4.65 -14.34 5.49
C PHE A 301 -3.83 -13.54 6.50
N THR A 302 -2.99 -14.23 7.28
CA THR A 302 -2.05 -13.56 8.19
C THR A 302 -0.65 -13.77 7.65
N PRO A 303 -0.05 -12.78 6.98
CA PRO A 303 1.37 -12.82 6.68
C PRO A 303 2.10 -12.94 8.01
N ARG A 304 2.86 -14.02 8.21
CA ARG A 304 3.71 -14.12 9.40
C ARG A 304 4.80 -13.07 9.24
N SER A 305 4.65 -11.92 9.91
CA SER A 305 5.70 -10.92 9.90
C SER A 305 6.97 -11.57 10.44
N SER A 306 8.07 -11.48 9.69
CA SER A 306 9.36 -11.26 10.33
C SER A 306 9.11 -10.16 11.35
N ALA A 307 9.39 -10.43 12.63
CA ALA A 307 9.16 -9.50 13.73
C ALA A 307 9.44 -8.06 13.28
N SER A 308 8.48 -7.18 13.58
CA SER A 308 8.60 -5.72 13.50
C SER A 308 10.03 -5.26 13.26
N LYS A 309 10.29 -4.58 12.14
CA LYS A 309 11.51 -3.76 11.98
C LYS A 309 11.56 -2.82 13.18
N ALA A 310 12.22 -3.23 14.26
CA ALA A 310 12.78 -2.33 15.22
C ALA A 310 13.71 -1.44 14.39
N ILE A 311 13.36 -0.17 14.26
CA ILE A 311 14.25 0.86 13.77
C ILE A 311 15.39 0.91 14.80
N THR A 312 16.39 0.06 14.59
CA THR A 312 17.74 0.33 15.06
C THR A 312 18.31 1.23 13.99
N THR A 313 18.39 2.52 14.31
CA THR A 313 19.10 3.52 13.52
C THR A 313 20.57 3.08 13.50
N ASP A 314 20.93 2.24 12.52
CA ASP A 314 22.30 1.83 12.31
C ASP A 314 23.04 3.04 11.76
N THR A 315 23.70 3.77 12.67
CA THR A 315 24.43 5.02 12.43
C THR A 315 25.58 4.85 11.42
N LYS A 316 25.91 3.61 11.03
CA LYS A 316 26.96 3.31 10.05
C LYS A 316 26.55 3.60 8.60
N THR A 317 25.27 3.50 8.24
CA THR A 317 24.84 3.66 6.84
C THR A 317 24.74 5.14 6.42
N LEU A 318 24.40 6.02 7.37
CA LEU A 318 24.42 7.48 7.17
C LEU A 318 25.84 8.05 7.03
N ALA A 319 26.82 7.47 7.74
CA ALA A 319 28.20 7.91 7.63
C ALA A 319 28.81 7.58 6.25
N GLN A 320 28.46 6.43 5.67
CA GLN A 320 28.95 6.02 4.35
C GLN A 320 28.30 6.81 3.20
N SER A 321 26.99 7.12 3.30
CA SER A 321 26.31 7.92 2.27
C SER A 321 26.73 9.40 2.31
N ALA A 322 26.90 9.99 3.49
CA ALA A 322 27.39 11.35 3.63
C ALA A 322 28.84 11.51 3.10
N PHE A 323 29.69 10.49 3.31
CA PHE A 323 31.06 10.50 2.80
C PHE A 323 31.09 10.39 1.26
N GLY A 324 30.25 9.53 0.67
CA GLY A 324 30.14 9.40 -0.79
C GLY A 324 29.70 10.70 -1.48
N VAL A 325 28.72 11.40 -0.90
CA VAL A 325 28.24 12.70 -1.43
C VAL A 325 29.30 13.80 -1.30
N ALA A 326 30.01 13.85 -0.17
CA ALA A 326 31.08 14.84 0.04
C ALA A 326 32.26 14.65 -0.93
N VAL A 327 32.66 13.41 -1.19
CA VAL A 327 33.72 13.10 -2.16
C VAL A 327 33.29 13.47 -3.58
N ALA A 328 32.06 13.14 -3.98
CA ALA A 328 31.55 13.50 -5.31
C ALA A 328 31.50 15.03 -5.52
N ALA A 329 31.03 15.78 -4.52
CA ALA A 329 31.00 17.24 -4.57
C ALA A 329 32.42 17.84 -4.67
N ALA A 330 33.39 17.32 -3.91
CA ALA A 330 34.77 17.78 -3.96
C ALA A 330 35.43 17.53 -5.33
N VAL A 331 35.17 16.37 -5.95
CA VAL A 331 35.67 16.06 -7.30
C VAL A 331 35.09 17.01 -8.35
N VAL A 332 33.81 17.33 -8.27
CA VAL A 332 33.16 18.28 -9.19
C VAL A 332 33.76 19.68 -9.04
N VAL A 333 33.94 20.16 -7.80
CA VAL A 333 34.53 21.48 -7.54
C VAL A 333 35.98 21.56 -8.02
N LEU A 334 36.79 20.53 -7.74
CA LEU A 334 38.18 20.49 -8.19
C LEU A 334 38.29 20.41 -9.72
N SER A 335 37.40 19.65 -10.38
CA SER A 335 37.34 19.58 -11.84
C SER A 335 36.95 20.92 -12.46
N TYR A 336 36.01 21.63 -11.85
CA TYR A 336 35.63 22.98 -12.27
C TYR A 336 36.79 23.97 -12.11
N LEU A 337 37.47 23.98 -10.97
CA LEU A 337 38.63 24.85 -10.72
C LEU A 337 39.79 24.56 -11.66
N TYR A 338 40.03 23.29 -12.00
CA TYR A 338 41.03 22.90 -12.99
C TYR A 338 40.71 23.47 -14.38
N GLU A 339 39.47 23.34 -14.85
CA GLU A 339 39.08 23.88 -16.15
C GLU A 339 39.08 25.41 -16.19
N VAL A 340 38.69 26.08 -15.11
CA VAL A 340 38.83 27.55 -14.99
C VAL A 340 40.31 27.97 -15.09
N ARG A 341 41.22 27.25 -14.41
CA ARG A 341 42.66 27.56 -14.43
C ARG A 341 43.30 27.26 -15.78
N LYS A 342 42.83 26.23 -16.49
CA LYS A 342 43.27 25.89 -17.85
C LYS A 342 42.87 26.95 -18.88
N ARG A 343 41.70 27.58 -18.72
CA ARG A 343 41.22 28.68 -19.59
C ARG A 343 41.86 30.04 -19.28
N ALA A 344 42.53 30.17 -18.14
CA ALA A 344 43.22 31.39 -17.71
C ALA A 344 44.72 31.42 -18.07
N LYS A 345 45.22 30.37 -18.73
CA LYS A 345 46.52 30.31 -19.42
C LYS A 345 46.27 30.29 -20.92
#